data_AF-A0A164KSZ3-F1
#
_entry.id   AF-A0A164KSZ3-F1
#
_cell.length_a   1.000
_cell.length_b   1.000
_cell.length_c   1.000
_cell.angle_alpha   90.00
_cell.angle_beta   90.00
_cell.angle_gamma   90.00
#
_symmetry.space_group_name_H-M   'P 1'
#
loop_
_entity.id
_entity.type
_entity.pdbx_description
1 polymer ?
#
loop_
_entity_poly.entity_id
_entity_poly.type
_entity_poly.pdbx_seq_one_letter_code
_entity_poly.pdbx_strand_id
1 'polypeptide(L)'
;MHVDTWHSDGDGFYDVQMPEKLHDQPAMRALLTTAADGRFRYRSIAPKYYPVPTDGPVGEIMRVSGRSPIRPEHIHFRLQAPGYDPLITMLFRGDDSHLTTDPVFGAKRSLVVDFVRHEPGVAPDGTVVDVPFQTVDRTCTLVPCPDSRNG
;
A
#
# COMPACT_ATOMS: atom_id res chain seq x y z
N MET A 1 13.00 4.22 12.68
CA MET A 1 12.47 4.65 11.37
C MET A 1 10.98 4.89 11.52
N HIS A 2 10.44 5.94 10.89
CA HIS A 2 9.01 6.21 10.80
C HIS A 2 8.45 5.60 9.52
N VAL A 3 7.24 5.06 9.61
CA VAL A 3 6.53 4.41 8.50
C VAL A 3 5.10 4.92 8.47
N ASP A 4 4.72 5.56 7.37
CA ASP A 4 3.34 5.93 7.09
C ASP A 4 2.79 4.95 6.06
N THR A 5 1.62 4.36 6.32
CA THR A 5 0.98 3.40 5.41
C THR A 5 -0.49 3.74 5.22
N TRP A 6 -1.01 3.52 4.01
CA TRP A 6 -2.42 3.72 3.67
C TRP A 6 -2.83 2.85 2.46
N HIS A 7 -4.09 2.44 2.42
CA HIS A 7 -4.66 1.66 1.31
C HIS A 7 -6.19 1.79 1.23
N SER A 8 -6.79 1.28 0.16
CA SER A 8 -8.25 1.21 -0.03
C SER A 8 -8.90 0.13 0.85
N ASP A 9 -10.20 0.22 1.09
CA ASP A 9 -10.99 -0.84 1.70
C ASP A 9 -11.25 -2.02 0.74
N GLY A 10 -12.09 -2.96 1.18
CA GLY A 10 -12.48 -4.13 0.39
C GLY A 10 -13.36 -3.82 -0.82
N ASP A 11 -13.88 -2.60 -0.93
CA ASP A 11 -14.73 -2.10 -2.02
C ASP A 11 -13.98 -1.11 -2.92
N GLY A 12 -12.73 -0.77 -2.59
CA GLY A 12 -11.86 0.10 -3.40
C GLY A 12 -11.88 1.57 -2.99
N PHE A 13 -12.41 1.91 -1.82
CA PHE A 13 -12.50 3.29 -1.34
C PHE A 13 -11.45 3.61 -0.29
N TYR A 14 -10.90 4.83 -0.35
CA TYR A 14 -10.15 5.41 0.77
C TYR A 14 -11.12 6.08 1.75
N ASP A 15 -10.70 6.16 3.01
CA ASP A 15 -11.45 6.82 4.08
C ASP A 15 -11.91 8.25 3.76
N VAL A 16 -11.08 9.05 3.08
CA VAL A 16 -11.41 10.41 2.64
C VAL A 16 -12.59 10.48 1.65
N GLN A 17 -12.93 9.36 1.02
CA GLN A 17 -14.09 9.23 0.13
C GLN A 17 -15.35 8.78 0.87
N MET A 18 -15.22 8.48 2.17
CA MET A 18 -16.27 7.89 3.01
C MET A 18 -16.51 8.66 4.32
N PRO A 19 -16.57 10.01 4.33
CA PRO A 19 -16.67 10.80 5.56
C PRO A 19 -17.91 10.47 6.39
N GLU A 20 -19.07 10.25 5.75
CA GLU A 20 -20.32 9.90 6.45
C GLU A 20 -20.26 8.50 7.07
N LYS A 21 -19.79 7.49 6.32
CA LYS A 21 -19.68 6.09 6.76
C LYS A 21 -18.67 5.94 7.91
N LEU A 22 -17.63 6.78 7.93
CA LEU A 22 -16.54 6.70 8.90
C LEU A 22 -16.62 7.80 9.98
N HIS A 23 -17.63 8.66 9.97
CA HIS A 23 -17.75 9.80 10.89
C HIS A 23 -16.48 10.66 10.93
N ASP A 24 -15.95 10.99 9.74
CA ASP A 24 -14.70 11.72 9.51
C ASP A 24 -13.45 11.09 10.18
N GLN A 25 -13.53 9.81 10.59
CA GLN A 25 -12.39 9.11 11.18
C GLN A 25 -11.45 8.55 10.11
N PRO A 26 -10.13 8.62 10.34
CA PRO A 26 -9.17 7.95 9.50
C PRO A 26 -9.31 6.44 9.61
N ALA A 27 -9.16 5.73 8.50
CA ALA A 27 -9.23 4.28 8.47
C ALA A 27 -8.29 3.70 7.39
N MET A 28 -7.84 2.44 7.58
CA MET A 28 -6.86 1.77 6.71
C MET A 28 -5.57 2.57 6.48
N ARG A 29 -5.19 3.38 7.48
CA ARG A 29 -3.95 4.13 7.53
C ARG A 29 -3.31 4.04 8.91
N ALA A 30 -2.00 4.12 8.98
CA ALA A 30 -1.27 4.10 10.24
C ALA A 30 0.04 4.90 10.16
N LEU A 31 0.42 5.45 11.31
CA LEU A 31 1.75 6.00 11.56
C LEU A 31 2.45 5.04 12.53
N LEU A 32 3.56 4.44 12.11
CA LEU A 32 4.27 3.40 12.85
C LEU A 32 5.72 3.83 13.09
N THR A 33 6.29 3.34 14.18
CA THR A 33 7.73 3.42 14.44
C THR A 33 8.29 2.02 14.50
N THR A 34 9.41 1.78 13.83
CA THR A 34 10.10 0.49 13.87
C THR A 34 10.64 0.19 15.25
N ALA A 35 10.71 -1.10 15.60
CA ALA A 35 11.48 -1.58 16.74
C ALA A 35 12.99 -1.32 16.54
N ALA A 36 13.77 -1.59 17.59
CA ALA A 36 15.22 -1.38 17.61
C ALA A 36 15.97 -2.21 16.54
N ASP A 37 15.41 -3.35 16.14
CA ASP A 37 15.92 -4.22 15.07
C ASP A 37 15.48 -3.78 13.66
N GLY A 38 14.79 -2.63 13.55
CA GLY A 38 14.30 -2.09 12.28
C GLY A 38 13.00 -2.70 11.77
N ARG A 39 12.40 -3.67 12.48
CA ARG A 39 11.14 -4.29 12.05
C ARG A 39 9.93 -3.46 12.46
N PHE A 40 8.87 -3.55 11.65
CA PHE A 40 7.52 -3.14 12.03
C PHE A 40 6.53 -4.21 11.56
N ARG A 41 5.36 -4.26 12.20
CA ARG A 41 4.24 -5.10 11.82
C ARG A 41 2.99 -4.23 11.77
N TYR A 42 2.13 -4.48 10.79
CA TYR A 42 0.84 -3.80 10.68
C TYR A 42 -0.22 -4.84 10.30
N ARG A 43 -1.40 -4.73 10.88
CA ARG A 43 -2.55 -5.58 10.59
C ARG A 43 -3.68 -4.72 10.03
N SER A 44 -4.27 -5.18 8.94
CA SER A 44 -5.41 -4.52 8.29
C SER A 44 -6.19 -5.54 7.45
N ILE A 45 -7.15 -5.07 6.68
CA ILE A 45 -7.81 -5.82 5.62
C ILE A 45 -6.99 -5.74 4.31
N ALA A 46 -7.22 -6.69 3.39
CA ALA A 46 -6.64 -6.61 2.06
C ALA A 46 -7.29 -5.45 1.26
N PRO A 47 -6.50 -4.68 0.49
CA PRO A 47 -7.05 -3.62 -0.35
C PRO A 47 -7.79 -4.20 -1.56
N LYS A 48 -8.66 -3.38 -2.16
CA LYS A 48 -9.27 -3.68 -3.47
C LYS A 48 -8.77 -2.74 -4.56
N TYR A 49 -8.69 -3.25 -5.79
CA TYR A 49 -8.44 -2.42 -6.98
C TYR A 49 -9.53 -1.36 -7.12
N TYR A 50 -9.20 -0.23 -7.77
CA TYR A 50 -10.14 0.88 -7.89
C TYR A 50 -9.86 1.75 -9.12
N PRO A 51 -10.87 2.43 -9.67
CA PRO A 51 -10.67 3.35 -10.78
C PRO A 51 -9.99 4.65 -10.33
N VAL A 52 -9.11 5.19 -11.17
CA VAL A 52 -8.76 6.62 -11.11
C VAL A 52 -9.94 7.48 -11.59
N PRO A 53 -10.04 8.76 -11.19
CA PRO A 53 -11.06 9.66 -11.72
C PRO A 53 -10.98 9.76 -13.26
N THR A 54 -12.13 9.62 -13.93
CA THR A 54 -12.25 9.63 -15.39
C THR A 54 -13.12 10.76 -15.93
N ASP A 55 -13.59 11.65 -15.07
CA ASP A 55 -14.50 12.77 -15.37
C ASP A 55 -13.79 14.03 -15.89
N GLY A 56 -12.46 14.00 -16.00
CA GLY A 56 -11.64 15.09 -16.53
C GLY A 56 -10.89 14.76 -17.83
N PRO A 57 -10.04 15.69 -18.32
CA PRO A 57 -9.28 15.52 -19.56
C PRO A 57 -8.42 14.25 -19.61
N VAL A 58 -7.89 13.82 -18.48
CA VAL A 58 -7.13 12.56 -18.37
C VAL A 58 -8.02 11.35 -18.65
N GLY A 59 -9.26 11.35 -18.17
CA GLY A 59 -10.23 10.30 -18.44
C GLY A 59 -10.61 10.22 -19.92
N GLU A 60 -10.74 11.36 -20.59
CA GLU A 60 -10.96 11.40 -22.05
C GLU A 60 -9.79 10.77 -22.81
N ILE A 61 -8.55 11.12 -22.46
CA ILE A 61 -7.35 10.53 -23.05
C ILE A 61 -7.32 9.01 -22.83
N MET A 62 -7.65 8.53 -21.62
CA MET A 62 -7.73 7.09 -21.32
C MET A 62 -8.78 6.39 -22.19
N ARG A 63 -9.97 6.99 -22.33
CA ARG A 63 -11.05 6.45 -23.16
C ARG A 63 -10.64 6.34 -24.62
N VAL A 64 -10.07 7.41 -25.19
CA VAL A 64 -9.67 7.43 -26.62
C VAL A 64 -8.50 6.48 -26.88
N SER A 65 -7.60 6.30 -25.92
CA SER A 65 -6.46 5.37 -26.02
C SER A 65 -6.82 3.92 -25.66
N GLY A 66 -8.07 3.63 -25.28
CA GLY A 66 -8.49 2.28 -24.86
C GLY A 66 -7.81 1.78 -23.59
N ARG A 67 -7.35 2.68 -22.72
CA ARG A 67 -6.65 2.34 -21.47
C ARG A 67 -7.62 2.14 -20.32
N SER A 68 -7.38 1.10 -19.53
CA SER A 68 -8.11 0.84 -18.29
C SER A 68 -7.89 1.97 -17.27
N PRO A 69 -8.92 2.44 -16.56
CA PRO A 69 -8.77 3.36 -15.45
C PRO A 69 -8.46 2.64 -14.12
N ILE A 70 -8.39 1.30 -14.10
CA ILE A 70 -8.29 0.53 -12.86
C ILE A 70 -6.84 0.44 -12.39
N ARG A 71 -6.59 0.93 -11.18
CA ARG A 71 -5.36 0.67 -10.44
C ARG A 71 -5.45 -0.71 -9.77
N PRO A 72 -4.44 -1.58 -9.92
CA PRO A 72 -4.39 -2.89 -9.25
C PRO A 72 -4.39 -2.74 -7.72
N GLU A 73 -4.70 -3.81 -6.98
CA GLU A 73 -4.64 -3.90 -5.52
C GLU A 73 -3.24 -3.57 -4.99
N HIS A 74 -3.14 -2.56 -4.12
CA HIS A 74 -1.86 -2.11 -3.57
C HIS A 74 -1.95 -1.44 -2.20
N ILE A 75 -0.79 -1.41 -1.51
CA ILE A 75 -0.59 -0.74 -0.22
C ILE A 75 0.50 0.31 -0.38
N HIS A 76 0.26 1.54 0.06
CA HIS A 76 1.25 2.60 0.03
C HIS A 76 2.13 2.63 1.27
N PHE A 77 3.38 2.99 1.09
CA PHE A 77 4.33 3.23 2.18
C PHE A 77 5.14 4.50 1.95
N ARG A 78 5.32 5.27 3.01
CA ARG A 78 6.35 6.30 3.13
C ARG A 78 7.24 5.93 4.30
N LEU A 79 8.51 5.63 4.03
CA LEU A 79 9.49 5.25 5.04
C LEU A 79 10.53 6.37 5.20
N GLN A 80 10.83 6.74 6.44
CA GLN A 80 11.78 7.81 6.75
C GLN A 80 12.67 7.46 7.94
N ALA A 81 13.98 7.59 7.77
CA ALA A 81 14.96 7.41 8.84
C ALA A 81 16.01 8.54 8.79
N PRO A 82 16.53 9.01 9.95
CA PRO A 82 17.61 9.98 9.98
C PRO A 82 18.84 9.50 9.20
N GLY A 83 19.41 10.36 8.34
CA GLY A 83 20.58 10.05 7.51
C GLY A 83 20.25 9.29 6.21
N TYR A 84 18.97 9.09 5.88
CA TYR A 84 18.53 8.41 4.66
C TYR A 84 17.52 9.26 3.89
N ASP A 85 17.49 9.10 2.57
CA ASP A 85 16.44 9.67 1.74
C ASP A 85 15.08 9.01 2.05
N PRO A 86 13.98 9.77 2.12
CA PRO A 86 12.65 9.19 2.29
C PRO A 86 12.30 8.27 1.11
N LEU A 87 11.81 7.07 1.41
CA LEU A 87 11.29 6.14 0.40
C LEU A 87 9.77 6.24 0.33
N ILE A 88 9.26 6.77 -0.78
CA ILE A 88 7.84 6.72 -1.13
C ILE A 88 7.66 5.58 -2.12
N THR A 89 6.91 4.56 -1.71
CA THR A 89 6.73 3.34 -2.49
C THR A 89 5.33 2.77 -2.28
N MET A 90 5.02 1.70 -3.01
CA MET A 90 3.82 0.90 -2.82
C MET A 90 4.13 -0.57 -3.13
N LEU A 91 3.35 -1.47 -2.55
CA LEU A 91 3.42 -2.90 -2.81
C LEU A 91 2.15 -3.34 -3.53
N PHE A 92 2.31 -4.04 -4.65
CA PHE A 92 1.20 -4.52 -5.49
C PHE A 92 0.96 -6.00 -5.25
N ARG A 93 -0.30 -6.40 -5.20
CA ARG A 93 -0.69 -7.81 -5.07
C ARG A 93 -0.38 -8.59 -6.35
N GLY A 94 0.33 -9.71 -6.23
CA GLY A 94 0.87 -10.46 -7.38
C GLY A 94 -0.13 -11.20 -8.26
N ASP A 95 -1.30 -11.56 -7.74
CA ASP A 95 -2.38 -12.25 -8.44
C ASP A 95 -3.47 -11.30 -8.98
N ASP A 96 -3.24 -9.98 -8.94
CA ASP A 96 -4.19 -8.99 -9.44
C ASP A 96 -4.19 -8.92 -10.99
N SER A 97 -5.37 -9.00 -11.59
CA SER A 97 -5.58 -9.01 -13.04
C SER A 97 -5.27 -7.68 -13.75
N HIS A 98 -5.14 -6.59 -13.01
CA HIS A 98 -4.88 -5.24 -13.50
C HIS A 98 -3.41 -4.82 -13.42
N LEU A 99 -2.50 -5.67 -12.93
CA LEU A 99 -1.06 -5.37 -12.80
C LEU A 99 -0.43 -4.84 -14.09
N THR A 100 -0.77 -5.42 -15.24
CA THR A 100 -0.20 -5.04 -16.54
C THR A 100 -0.94 -3.88 -17.19
N THR A 101 -2.06 -3.43 -16.62
CA THR A 101 -2.92 -2.39 -17.17
C THR A 101 -2.98 -1.13 -16.31
N ASP A 102 -2.12 -1.00 -15.31
CA ASP A 102 -2.11 0.12 -14.37
C ASP A 102 -2.06 1.48 -15.12
N PRO A 103 -3.09 2.35 -14.97
CA PRO A 103 -3.17 3.61 -15.71
C PRO A 103 -2.03 4.58 -15.37
N VAL A 104 -1.48 4.48 -14.16
CA VAL A 104 -0.46 5.42 -13.67
C VAL A 104 0.97 4.88 -13.77
N PHE A 105 1.15 3.69 -14.37
CA PHE A 105 2.45 3.06 -14.58
C PHE A 105 3.30 2.92 -13.29
N GLY A 106 2.63 2.77 -12.14
CA GLY A 106 3.26 2.60 -10.84
C GLY A 106 3.71 1.17 -10.59
N ALA A 107 3.01 0.20 -11.18
CA ALA A 107 3.35 -1.22 -11.07
C ALA A 107 4.73 -1.53 -11.68
N LYS A 108 5.64 -2.02 -10.84
CA LYS A 108 6.97 -2.50 -11.24
C LYS A 108 7.17 -3.90 -10.66
N ARG A 109 7.84 -4.80 -11.39
CA ARG A 109 8.09 -6.17 -10.94
C ARG A 109 8.71 -6.25 -9.53
N SER A 110 9.62 -5.33 -9.20
CA SER A 110 10.27 -5.28 -7.89
C SER A 110 9.33 -4.90 -6.73
N LEU A 111 8.15 -4.35 -7.03
CA LEU A 111 7.12 -3.91 -6.08
C LEU A 111 5.95 -4.89 -5.98
N VAL A 112 5.94 -5.95 -6.79
CA VAL A 112 4.92 -7.00 -6.72
C VAL A 112 5.27 -7.97 -5.58
N VAL A 113 4.29 -8.30 -4.75
CA VAL A 113 4.41 -9.18 -3.57
C VAL A 113 3.27 -10.18 -3.51
N ASP A 114 3.53 -11.32 -2.86
CA ASP A 114 2.53 -12.36 -2.66
C ASP A 114 1.71 -12.08 -1.39
N PHE A 115 0.39 -12.12 -1.53
CA PHE A 115 -0.53 -12.12 -0.41
C PHE A 115 -0.80 -13.56 -0.01
N VAL A 116 0.08 -14.14 0.80
CA VAL A 116 0.05 -15.55 1.16
C VAL A 116 -1.16 -15.83 2.04
N ARG A 117 -2.07 -16.68 1.55
CA ARG A 117 -3.27 -17.10 2.31
C ARG A 117 -2.89 -18.15 3.35
N HIS A 118 -3.48 -18.01 4.53
CA HIS A 118 -3.44 -18.97 5.64
C HIS A 118 -4.86 -19.31 6.06
N GLU A 119 -5.07 -20.55 6.49
CA GLU A 119 -6.29 -20.97 7.19
C GLU A 119 -6.27 -20.47 8.65
N PRO A 120 -7.39 -20.54 9.40
CA PRO A 120 -7.44 -20.12 10.80
C PRO A 120 -6.29 -20.69 11.63
N GLY A 121 -5.67 -19.88 12.48
CA GLY A 121 -4.47 -20.25 13.22
C GLY A 121 -3.80 -19.08 13.92
N VAL A 122 -2.51 -19.23 14.21
CA VAL A 122 -1.71 -18.21 14.89
C VAL A 122 -0.98 -17.36 13.84
N ALA A 123 -1.24 -16.05 13.84
CA ALA A 123 -0.57 -15.09 12.97
C ALA A 123 0.90 -14.85 13.41
N PRO A 124 1.77 -14.28 12.55
CA PRO A 124 3.18 -14.05 12.89
C PRO A 124 3.44 -13.13 14.10
N ASP A 125 2.43 -12.39 14.57
CA ASP A 125 2.49 -11.58 15.78
C ASP A 125 2.04 -12.33 17.05
N GLY A 126 1.66 -13.60 16.94
CA GLY A 126 1.16 -14.44 18.03
C GLY A 126 -0.35 -14.36 18.23
N THR A 127 -1.06 -13.52 17.47
CA THR A 127 -2.52 -13.39 17.59
C THR A 127 -3.21 -14.64 17.04
N VAL A 128 -4.19 -15.17 17.77
CA VAL A 128 -5.08 -16.22 17.26
C VAL A 128 -6.11 -15.58 16.33
N VAL A 129 -6.25 -16.13 15.11
CA VAL A 129 -7.18 -15.68 14.09
C VAL A 129 -8.08 -16.83 13.69
N ASP A 130 -9.37 -16.70 13.98
CA ASP A 130 -10.37 -17.76 13.79
C ASP A 130 -10.94 -17.83 12.36
N VAL A 131 -10.45 -16.99 11.47
CA VAL A 131 -10.84 -16.93 10.05
C VAL A 131 -9.58 -17.00 9.17
N PRO A 132 -9.71 -17.39 7.88
CA PRO A 132 -8.61 -17.30 6.94
C PRO A 132 -8.05 -15.88 6.88
N PHE A 133 -6.73 -15.77 6.81
CA PHE A 133 -6.03 -14.48 6.77
C PHE A 133 -4.92 -14.50 5.73
N GLN A 134 -4.33 -13.34 5.48
CA GLN A 134 -3.23 -13.20 4.53
C GLN A 134 -2.02 -12.54 5.18
N THR A 135 -0.82 -12.92 4.76
CA THR A 135 0.43 -12.26 5.17
C THR A 135 1.19 -11.74 3.96
N VAL A 136 1.91 -10.64 4.17
CA VAL A 136 2.85 -10.06 3.21
C VAL A 136 4.14 -9.79 3.96
N ASP A 137 5.24 -10.36 3.48
CA ASP A 137 6.58 -10.12 4.01
C ASP A 137 7.41 -9.32 3.01
N ARG A 138 7.95 -8.19 3.45
CA ARG A 138 8.78 -7.34 2.59
C ARG A 138 9.89 -6.64 3.35
N THR A 139 11.09 -6.70 2.78
CA THR A 139 12.21 -5.84 3.16
C THR A 139 12.28 -4.61 2.25
N CYS A 140 12.39 -3.43 2.87
CA CYS A 140 12.65 -2.17 2.19
C CYS A 140 14.06 -1.69 2.57
N THR A 141 14.82 -1.23 1.59
CA THR A 141 16.16 -0.69 1.78
C THR A 141 16.13 0.80 1.48
N LEU A 142 16.59 1.62 2.43
CA LEU A 142 16.74 3.05 2.24
C LEU A 142 18.12 3.39 1.71
N VAL A 143 18.19 4.42 0.87
CA VAL A 143 19.45 4.95 0.36
C VAL A 143 19.98 5.99 1.36
N PRO A 144 21.25 5.88 1.81
CA PRO A 144 21.86 6.92 2.65
C PRO A 144 21.84 8.25 1.91
N CYS A 145 21.47 9.33 2.61
CA CYS A 145 21.56 10.67 2.04
C CYS A 145 23.05 11.06 2.00
N PRO A 146 23.63 11.41 0.83
CA PRO A 146 25.03 11.82 0.75
C PRO A 146 25.24 13.12 1.55
N ASP A 147 25.78 12.98 2.76
CA ASP A 147 26.14 14.01 3.74
C ASP A 147 25.11 15.13 3.99
N SER A 148 24.50 15.08 5.18
CA SER A 148 24.34 16.27 6.00
C SER A 148 25.71 16.90 6.24
N ARG A 149 26.21 17.71 5.29
CA ARG A 149 27.39 18.54 5.52
C ARG A 149 27.02 19.64 6.49
N ASN A 150 27.68 19.59 7.64
CA ASN A 150 27.75 20.55 8.73
C ASN A 150 26.54 20.60 9.68
N GLY A 151 26.86 20.38 10.96
CA GLY A 151 26.02 20.77 12.09
C GLY A 151 26.13 22.25 12.42
#